data_AF-A0A4U9WMF1-F1
#
_entry.id   AF-A0A4U9WMF1-F1
#
_cell.length_a   1.000
_cell.length_b   1.000
_cell.length_c   1.000
_cell.angle_alpha   90.00
_cell.angle_beta   90.00
_cell.angle_gamma   90.00
#
_symmetry.space_group_name_H-M   'P 1'
#
loop_
_entity.id
_entity.type
_entity.pdbx_description
1 polymer ?
#
loop_
_entity_poly.entity_id
_entity_poly.type
_entity_poly.pdbx_seq_one_letter_code
_entity_poly.pdbx_strand_id
1 'polypeptide(L)'
;MACRTSLEVEHLLAQFRMEQSDAPLITPECIALGADWRSKEEVIKGMADNLLLAGRCRYPRNLAADLWAREAVFSTGLGFGFAIPHTKI
;
A
#
# COMPACT_ATOMS: atom_id res chain seq x y z
N MET A 1 14.50 15.38 -23.57
CA MET A 1 13.38 14.43 -23.77
C MET A 1 13.51 13.86 -25.17
N ALA A 2 13.65 12.53 -25.32
CA ALA A 2 14.09 11.90 -26.57
C ALA A 2 13.04 10.99 -27.25
N CYS A 3 11.80 10.97 -26.78
CA CYS A 3 10.71 10.28 -27.49
C CYS A 3 10.21 11.16 -28.64
N ARG A 4 10.19 10.64 -29.86
CA ARG A 4 9.77 11.30 -31.10
C ARG A 4 8.36 10.87 -31.54
N THR A 5 7.83 9.79 -30.98
CA THR A 5 6.50 9.25 -31.29
C THR A 5 5.72 8.91 -30.02
N SER A 6 4.39 8.84 -30.11
CA SER A 6 3.54 8.41 -28.99
C SER A 6 3.86 6.98 -28.55
N LEU A 7 4.17 6.10 -29.49
CA LEU A 7 4.54 4.71 -29.22
C LEU A 7 5.84 4.60 -28.41
N GLU A 8 6.83 5.47 -28.66
CA GLU A 8 8.05 5.55 -27.86
C GLU A 8 7.79 6.03 -26.42
N VAL A 9 6.84 6.95 -26.24
CA VAL A 9 6.39 7.38 -24.91
C VAL A 9 5.71 6.23 -24.17
N GLU A 10 4.82 5.50 -24.84
CA GLU A 10 4.13 4.33 -24.27
C GLU A 10 5.13 3.23 -23.87
N HIS A 11 6.12 2.94 -24.72
CA HIS A 11 7.16 1.96 -24.43
C HIS A 11 8.00 2.36 -23.21
N LEU A 12 8.41 3.63 -23.14
CA LEU A 12 9.19 4.14 -22.00
C LEU A 12 8.38 4.07 -20.70
N LEU A 13 7.11 4.44 -20.74
CA LEU A 13 6.20 4.33 -19.59
C LEU A 13 5.97 2.87 -19.18
N ALA A 14 5.89 1.94 -20.14
CA ALA A 14 5.77 0.51 -19.86
C ALA A 14 7.03 -0.05 -19.20
N GLN A 15 8.22 0.26 -19.74
CA GLN A 15 9.51 -0.13 -19.16
C GLN A 15 9.68 0.39 -17.73
N PHE A 16 9.39 1.68 -17.50
CA PHE A 16 9.43 2.27 -16.17
C PHE A 16 8.48 1.57 -15.18
N ARG A 17 7.28 1.17 -15.61
CA ARG A 17 6.34 0.41 -14.77
C ARG A 17 6.83 -1.00 -14.45
N MET A 18 7.53 -1.65 -15.37
CA MET A 18 8.06 -3.00 -15.18
C MET A 18 9.25 -3.02 -14.22
N GLU A 19 10.15 -2.04 -14.28
CA GLU A 19 11.26 -1.93 -13.32
C GLU A 19 10.79 -1.75 -11.87
N GLN A 20 9.59 -1.22 -11.64
CA GLN A 20 8.99 -1.14 -10.30
C GLN A 20 8.49 -2.49 -9.75
N SER A 21 8.40 -3.54 -10.57
CA SER A 21 7.72 -4.79 -10.22
C SER A 21 8.58 -5.88 -9.58
N ASP A 22 9.92 -5.75 -9.56
CA ASP A 22 10.81 -6.77 -9.00
C ASP A 22 11.05 -6.60 -7.48
N ALA A 23 10.44 -5.58 -6.88
CA ALA A 23 10.58 -5.32 -5.45
C ALA A 23 9.77 -6.36 -4.64
N PRO A 24 10.38 -7.06 -3.65
CA PRO A 24 9.71 -8.05 -2.83
C PRO A 24 8.40 -7.53 -2.20
N LEU A 25 7.42 -8.42 -2.00
CA LEU A 25 6.10 -8.05 -1.45
C LEU A 25 6.22 -7.34 -0.08
N ILE A 26 7.14 -7.80 0.76
CA ILE A 26 7.47 -7.19 2.05
C ILE A 26 8.95 -6.83 2.04
N THR A 27 9.25 -5.58 2.40
CA THR A 27 10.61 -5.11 2.69
C THR A 27 10.66 -4.56 4.12
N PRO A 28 11.85 -4.38 4.72
CA PRO A 28 11.96 -3.87 6.09
C PRO A 28 11.24 -2.54 6.31
N GLU A 29 11.15 -1.68 5.29
CA GLU A 29 10.46 -0.37 5.35
C GLU A 29 8.95 -0.54 5.53
N CYS A 30 8.38 -1.70 5.18
CA CYS A 30 6.98 -2.02 5.41
C CYS A 30 6.69 -2.43 6.87
N ILE A 31 7.70 -2.60 7.73
CA ILE A 31 7.57 -3.14 9.09
C ILE A 31 7.73 -2.01 10.12
N ALA A 32 6.69 -1.78 10.92
CA ALA A 32 6.74 -0.87 12.07
C ALA A 32 6.79 -1.67 13.37
N LEU A 33 7.88 -1.53 14.13
CA LEU A 33 8.05 -2.13 15.46
C LEU A 33 7.88 -1.07 16.55
N GLY A 34 7.21 -1.42 17.65
CA GLY A 34 7.03 -0.50 18.79
C GLY A 34 6.14 0.70 18.51
N ALA A 35 5.29 0.65 17.49
CA ALA A 35 4.30 1.69 17.22
C ALA A 35 3.25 1.73 18.35
N ASP A 36 3.02 2.92 18.91
CA ASP A 36 2.01 3.15 19.97
C ASP A 36 0.65 3.49 19.36
N TRP A 37 0.13 2.61 18.51
CA TRP A 37 -1.22 2.74 17.93
C TRP A 37 -2.24 2.07 18.85
N ARG A 38 -3.15 2.88 19.41
CA ARG A 38 -4.07 2.48 20.47
C ARG A 38 -5.52 2.34 20.01
N SER A 39 -5.78 2.63 18.74
CA SER A 39 -7.10 2.49 18.14
C SER A 39 -7.03 1.87 16.74
N LYS A 40 -8.17 1.38 16.26
CA LYS A 40 -8.27 0.81 14.90
C LYS A 40 -7.99 1.88 13.84
N GLU A 41 -8.42 3.11 14.12
CA GLU A 41 -8.19 4.29 13.31
C GLU A 41 -6.71 4.61 13.17
N GLU A 42 -5.98 4.55 14.28
CA GLU A 42 -4.53 4.75 14.28
C GLU A 42 -3.79 3.63 13.56
N VAL A 43 -4.22 2.38 13.71
CA VAL A 43 -3.64 1.24 12.98
C VAL A 43 -3.85 1.38 11.48
N ILE A 44 -5.08 1.64 11.01
CA ILE A 44 -5.37 1.75 9.57
C ILE A 44 -4.62 2.95 8.96
N LYS A 45 -4.62 4.10 9.62
CA LYS A 45 -3.87 5.27 9.17
C LYS A 45 -2.37 4.99 9.16
N GLY A 46 -1.84 4.42 10.24
CA GLY A 46 -0.42 4.11 10.40
C GLY A 46 0.07 3.12 9.34
N MET A 47 -0.68 2.07 9.05
CA MET A 47 -0.37 1.11 7.99
C MET A 47 -0.36 1.77 6.60
N ALA A 48 -1.36 2.58 6.28
CA ALA A 48 -1.44 3.28 4.99
C ALA A 48 -0.30 4.29 4.81
N ASP A 49 0.03 5.04 5.86
CA ASP A 49 1.15 5.99 5.87
C ASP A 49 2.49 5.26 5.75
N ASN A 50 2.66 4.10 6.42
CA ASN A 50 3.90 3.33 6.32
C ASN A 50 4.14 2.84 4.88
N LEU A 51 3.09 2.39 4.19
CA LEU A 51 3.17 2.00 2.79
C LEU A 51 3.44 3.18 1.85
N LEU A 52 2.95 4.38 2.17
CA LEU A 52 3.33 5.61 1.44
C LEU A 52 4.82 5.89 1.60
N LEU A 53 5.33 5.87 2.84
CA LEU A 53 6.74 6.15 3.15
C LEU A 53 7.67 5.11 2.51
N ALA A 54 7.25 3.85 2.44
CA ALA A 54 7.95 2.78 1.74
C ALA A 54 7.83 2.86 0.21
N GLY A 55 7.15 3.87 -0.34
CA GLY A 55 6.94 4.02 -1.79
C GLY A 55 6.01 2.95 -2.42
N ARG A 56 5.26 2.22 -1.59
CA ARG A 56 4.36 1.12 -2.00
C ARG A 56 2.92 1.55 -2.20
N CYS A 57 2.54 2.75 -1.74
CA CYS A 57 1.22 3.32 -1.95
C CYS A 57 1.31 4.76 -2.44
N ARG A 58 0.66 5.08 -3.58
CA ARG A 58 0.58 6.45 -4.09
C ARG A 58 -0.57 7.26 -3.48
N TYR A 59 -1.65 6.58 -3.09
CA TYR A 59 -2.90 7.19 -2.65
C TYR A 59 -3.33 6.65 -1.28
N PRO A 60 -2.63 7.03 -0.19
CA PRO A 60 -2.85 6.46 1.15
C PRO A 60 -4.25 6.72 1.69
N ARG A 61 -4.88 7.84 1.30
CA ARG A 61 -6.27 8.15 1.68
C ARG A 61 -7.28 7.21 1.04
N ASN A 62 -7.08 6.86 -0.24
CA ASN A 62 -7.93 5.92 -0.94
C ASN A 62 -7.73 4.51 -0.35
N LEU A 63 -6.47 4.12 -0.13
CA LEU A 63 -6.16 2.85 0.54
C LEU A 63 -6.82 2.74 1.92
N ALA A 64 -6.74 3.79 2.75
CA ALA A 64 -7.39 3.81 4.06
C ALA A 64 -8.93 3.70 3.93
N ALA A 65 -9.54 4.39 2.96
CA ALA A 65 -10.97 4.29 2.70
C ALA A 65 -11.37 2.86 2.29
N ASP A 66 -10.57 2.21 1.45
CA ASP A 66 -10.81 0.84 1.01
C ASP A 66 -10.63 -0.18 2.14
N LEU A 67 -9.61 0.01 2.99
CA LEU A 67 -9.40 -0.77 4.21
C LEU A 67 -10.62 -0.65 5.15
N TRP A 68 -11.15 0.57 5.33
CA TRP A 68 -12.35 0.78 6.11
C TRP A 68 -13.59 0.13 5.50
N ALA A 69 -13.76 0.23 4.18
CA ALA A 69 -14.85 -0.43 3.49
C ALA A 69 -14.79 -1.96 3.68
N ARG A 70 -13.59 -2.55 3.64
CA ARG A 70 -13.40 -3.98 3.93
C ARG A 70 -13.71 -4.32 5.38
N GLU A 71 -13.21 -3.54 6.32
CA GLU A 71 -13.39 -3.76 7.76
C GLU A 71 -14.86 -3.65 8.18
N ALA A 72 -15.64 -2.76 7.55
CA ALA A 72 -17.05 -2.57 7.82
C ALA A 72 -17.94 -3.77 7.42
N VAL A 73 -17.48 -4.60 6.48
CA VAL A 73 -18.21 -5.82 6.07
C VAL A 73 -18.08 -6.91 7.16
N PHE A 74 -16.85 -7.15 7.61
CA PHE A 74 -16.53 -8.03 8.74
C PHE A 74 -15.17 -7.65 9.28
N SER A 75 -15.04 -7.69 10.62
CA SER A 75 -13.77 -7.49 11.32
C SER A 75 -12.65 -8.32 10.69
N THR A 76 -11.52 -7.68 10.39
CA THR A 76 -10.31 -8.36 9.94
C THR A 76 -9.46 -8.89 11.10
N GLY A 77 -9.92 -8.74 12.34
CA GLY A 77 -9.34 -9.37 13.52
C GLY A 77 -9.56 -10.88 13.51
N LEU A 78 -8.48 -11.64 13.67
CA LEU A 78 -8.48 -13.11 13.69
C LEU A 78 -8.50 -13.70 15.11
N GLY A 79 -8.41 -12.84 16.14
CA GLY A 79 -8.26 -13.24 17.54
C GLY A 79 -6.80 -13.30 17.96
N PHE A 80 -6.56 -13.56 19.26
CA PHE A 80 -5.21 -13.71 19.84
C PHE A 80 -4.25 -12.54 19.58
N GLY A 81 -4.77 -11.33 19.41
CA GLY A 81 -3.96 -10.15 19.10
C GLY A 81 -3.52 -10.00 17.64
N PHE A 82 -4.08 -10.80 16.71
CA PHE A 82 -3.78 -10.72 15.29
C PHE A 82 -4.94 -10.12 14.47
N ALA A 83 -4.59 -9.37 13.44
CA ALA A 83 -5.51 -8.84 12.44
C ALA A 83 -4.83 -8.80 11.06
N ILE A 84 -5.64 -8.85 10.00
CA ILE A 84 -5.18 -8.76 8.61
C ILE A 84 -5.96 -7.68 7.84
N PRO A 85 -5.80 -6.38 8.12
CA PRO A 85 -6.43 -5.34 7.31
C PRO A 85 -5.97 -5.45 5.85
N HIS A 86 -6.91 -5.62 4.92
CA HIS A 86 -6.65 -5.78 3.49
C HIS A 86 -7.74 -5.10 2.66
N THR A 87 -7.47 -4.91 1.37
CA THR A 87 -8.48 -4.52 0.38
C THR A 87 -8.42 -5.48 -0.82
N LYS A 88 -9.42 -5.40 -1.71
CA LYS A 88 -9.39 -6.11 -2.99
C LYS A 88 -8.26 -5.56 -3.86
N ILE A 89 -7.67 -6.46 -4.65
CA ILE A 89 -6.74 -6.13 -5.74
C ILE A 89 -7.53 -5.51 -6.90
#